data_AF-A0A1A0L4W7-F1
#
_entry.id   AF-A0A1A0L4W7-F1
#
_cell.length_a   1.000
_cell.length_b   1.000
_cell.length_c   1.000
_cell.angle_alpha   90.00
_cell.angle_beta   90.00
_cell.angle_gamma   90.00
#
_symmetry.space_group_name_H-M   'P 1'
#
loop_
_entity.id
_entity.type
_entity.pdbx_description
1 polymer ?
#
loop_
_entity_poly.entity_id
_entity_poly.type
_entity_poly.pdbx_seq_one_letter_code
_entity_poly.pdbx_strand_id
1 'polypeptide(L)'
;MDDMDRVVEELCWIDWNDIDEVELMCREALQQLAAHPSIIRGRLNDLPNRPELLNLCEHYDILDKIVLASEDDPGVRVRLHVFLPGYFDRPHNHRWSYASKILRGHYRHYLFGNAELDEWVEPGKLPVLHVREEPVGTTYALHHSMVHAVVAEPFTVSLVVRGPAVKDKFLVMDRHTNEAWWQYGAKDESEEETQKKQMSRGRFAEVTGWLDEWKVF
;
A
#
# COMPACT_ATOMS: atom_id res chain seq x y z
N MET A 1 19.91 14.93 5.05
CA MET A 1 18.50 14.58 5.20
C MET A 1 17.75 15.25 4.09
N ASP A 2 17.22 14.47 3.16
CA ASP A 2 16.42 15.02 2.06
C ASP A 2 14.96 15.25 2.49
N ASP A 3 14.15 15.86 1.63
CA ASP A 3 12.78 16.24 1.99
C ASP A 3 11.86 15.04 2.22
N MET A 4 12.12 13.88 1.59
CA MET A 4 11.38 12.66 1.85
C MET A 4 11.71 12.14 3.25
N ASP A 5 12.98 12.14 3.64
CA ASP A 5 13.41 11.71 4.98
C ASP A 5 12.75 12.56 6.08
N ARG A 6 12.64 13.88 5.88
CA ARG A 6 11.94 14.78 6.81
C ARG A 6 10.46 14.45 6.97
N VAL A 7 9.77 14.18 5.85
CA VAL A 7 8.35 13.77 5.92
C VAL A 7 8.21 12.46 6.70
N VAL A 8 9.14 11.53 6.52
CA VAL A 8 9.10 10.24 7.21
C VAL A 8 9.42 10.36 8.69
N GLU A 9 10.35 11.24 9.08
CA GLU A 9 10.67 11.52 10.48
C GLU A 9 9.45 11.97 11.28
N GLU A 10 8.62 12.85 10.72
CA GLU A 10 7.38 13.31 11.37
C GLU A 10 6.36 12.17 11.54
N LEU A 11 6.29 11.24 10.58
CA LEU A 11 5.39 10.08 10.63
C LEU A 11 5.77 9.07 11.74
N CYS A 12 7.01 9.10 12.24
CA CYS A 12 7.46 8.22 13.31
C CYS A 12 6.85 8.54 14.68
N TRP A 13 6.22 9.70 14.83
CA TRP A 13 5.63 10.16 16.10
C TRP A 13 4.13 9.85 16.24
N ILE A 14 3.51 9.31 15.19
CA ILE A 14 2.07 9.00 15.16
C ILE A 14 1.74 7.84 16.11
N ASP A 15 0.67 7.96 16.90
CA ASP A 15 0.01 6.79 17.50
C ASP A 15 -0.78 6.02 16.44
N TRP A 16 -0.19 4.93 15.92
CA TRP A 16 -0.77 4.14 14.84
C TRP A 16 -2.03 3.33 15.21
N ASN A 17 -2.42 3.31 16.49
CA ASN A 17 -3.69 2.75 16.94
C ASN A 17 -4.83 3.79 16.99
N ASP A 18 -4.51 5.09 17.04
CA ASP A 18 -5.49 6.15 16.89
C ASP A 18 -5.71 6.43 15.40
N ILE A 19 -6.80 5.87 14.86
CA ILE A 19 -7.08 6.01 13.43
C ILE A 19 -7.37 7.46 13.01
N ASP A 20 -7.89 8.30 13.91
CA ASP A 20 -8.15 9.70 13.61
C ASP A 20 -6.83 10.48 13.52
N GLU A 21 -5.86 10.18 14.40
CA GLU A 21 -4.51 10.73 14.32
C GLU A 21 -3.78 10.27 13.04
N VAL A 22 -3.83 8.97 12.74
CA VAL A 22 -3.26 8.39 11.50
C VAL A 22 -3.84 9.09 10.27
N GLU A 23 -5.17 9.27 10.24
CA GLU A 23 -5.86 9.97 9.16
C GLU A 23 -5.33 11.38 8.99
N LEU A 24 -5.33 12.18 10.05
CA LEU A 24 -4.94 13.59 10.03
C LEU A 24 -3.48 13.77 9.59
N MET A 25 -2.56 13.10 10.29
CA MET A 25 -1.12 13.28 10.10
C MET A 25 -0.65 12.71 8.75
N CYS A 26 -1.15 11.53 8.37
CA CYS A 26 -0.80 10.98 7.07
C CYS A 26 -1.46 11.76 5.92
N ARG A 27 -2.65 12.34 6.12
CA ARG A 27 -3.28 13.19 5.11
C ARG A 27 -2.42 14.41 4.82
N GLU A 28 -1.88 15.06 5.84
CA GLU A 28 -0.95 16.18 5.68
C GLU A 28 0.31 15.76 4.92
N ALA A 29 0.98 14.69 5.36
CA ALA A 29 2.17 14.17 4.69
C ALA A 29 1.92 13.79 3.22
N LEU A 30 0.83 13.07 2.95
CA LEU A 30 0.42 12.67 1.59
C LEU A 30 0.09 13.88 0.71
N GLN A 31 -0.53 14.92 1.28
CA GLN A 31 -0.81 16.17 0.57
C GLN A 31 0.49 16.93 0.27
N GLN A 32 1.41 17.02 1.22
CA GLN A 32 2.72 17.65 1.02
C GLN A 32 3.49 16.97 -0.11
N LEU A 33 3.58 15.64 -0.09
CA LEU A 33 4.28 14.87 -1.12
C LEU A 33 3.62 15.00 -2.49
N ALA A 34 2.27 15.00 -2.55
CA ALA A 34 1.54 15.22 -3.80
C ALA A 34 1.68 16.65 -4.34
N ALA A 35 1.79 17.66 -3.47
CA ALA A 35 2.00 19.05 -3.85
C ALA A 35 3.44 19.36 -4.27
N HIS A 36 4.40 18.49 -3.93
CA HIS A 36 5.82 18.62 -4.29
C HIS A 36 6.32 17.38 -5.02
N PRO A 37 5.86 17.14 -6.28
CA PRO A 37 6.23 15.94 -7.01
C PRO A 37 7.74 15.73 -7.24
N SER A 38 8.52 16.81 -7.17
CA SER A 38 9.99 16.74 -7.22
C SER A 38 10.60 15.89 -6.11
N ILE A 39 9.97 15.80 -4.94
CA ILE A 39 10.41 14.94 -3.83
C ILE A 39 10.29 13.47 -4.23
N ILE A 40 9.12 13.08 -4.76
CA ILE A 40 8.87 11.70 -5.20
C ILE A 40 9.75 11.36 -6.41
N ARG A 41 9.82 12.23 -7.42
CA ARG A 41 10.67 12.04 -8.59
C ARG A 41 12.14 11.92 -8.21
N GLY A 42 12.63 12.78 -7.32
CA GLY A 42 13.99 12.72 -6.79
C GLY A 42 14.28 11.37 -6.15
N ARG A 43 13.35 10.86 -5.31
CA ARG A 43 13.49 9.56 -4.68
C ARG A 43 13.45 8.41 -5.70
N LEU A 44 12.53 8.42 -6.66
CA LEU A 44 12.47 7.40 -7.73
C LEU A 44 13.77 7.33 -8.53
N ASN A 45 14.37 8.47 -8.86
CA ASN A 45 15.64 8.53 -9.59
C ASN A 45 16.82 8.02 -8.76
N ASP A 46 16.78 8.16 -7.44
CA ASP A 46 17.84 7.73 -6.53
C ASP A 46 17.73 6.25 -6.11
N LEU A 47 16.53 5.65 -6.20
CA LEU A 47 16.29 4.25 -5.79
C LEU A 47 17.25 3.21 -6.39
N PRO A 48 17.71 3.29 -7.66
CA PRO A 48 18.71 2.37 -8.19
C PRO A 48 20.05 2.36 -7.43
N ASN A 49 20.35 3.44 -6.69
CA ASN A 49 21.52 3.61 -5.83
C ASN A 49 21.24 3.28 -4.35
N ARG A 50 20.00 2.91 -4.01
CA ARG A 50 19.53 2.56 -2.66
C ARG A 50 19.11 1.09 -2.59
N PRO A 51 20.06 0.14 -2.59
CA PRO A 51 19.75 -1.29 -2.58
C PRO A 51 18.87 -1.70 -1.40
N GLU A 52 19.01 -1.05 -0.25
CA GLU A 52 18.20 -1.28 0.95
C GLU A 52 16.71 -1.00 0.72
N LEU A 53 16.35 0.02 -0.07
CA LEU A 53 14.96 0.32 -0.41
C LEU A 53 14.49 -0.46 -1.64
N LEU A 54 15.37 -0.62 -2.64
CA LEU A 54 15.03 -1.36 -3.86
C LEU A 54 14.69 -2.83 -3.55
N ASN A 55 15.38 -3.42 -2.58
CA ASN A 55 15.09 -4.79 -2.11
C ASN A 55 13.72 -4.92 -1.43
N LEU A 56 13.11 -3.81 -1.02
CA LEU A 56 11.76 -3.79 -0.42
C LEU A 56 10.66 -3.56 -1.47
N CYS A 57 11.01 -3.29 -2.72
CA CYS A 57 10.06 -3.15 -3.81
C CYS A 57 9.56 -4.53 -4.24
N GLU A 58 8.24 -4.64 -4.45
CA GLU A 58 7.59 -5.92 -4.74
C GLU A 58 6.81 -5.83 -6.06
N HIS A 59 6.84 -6.90 -6.85
CA HIS A 59 6.00 -7.12 -8.02
C HIS A 59 5.09 -8.32 -7.78
N TYR A 60 3.79 -8.11 -7.92
CA TYR A 60 2.77 -9.15 -7.92
C TYR A 60 2.09 -9.21 -9.28
N ASP A 61 1.31 -10.27 -9.51
CA ASP A 61 0.44 -10.46 -10.69
C ASP A 61 -0.40 -9.21 -11.01
N ILE A 62 -0.74 -8.46 -9.97
CA ILE A 62 -1.83 -7.49 -10.00
C ILE A 62 -1.38 -6.12 -9.42
N LEU A 63 -0.22 -6.04 -8.80
CA LEU A 63 0.21 -4.83 -8.08
C LEU A 63 1.74 -4.73 -8.04
N ASP A 64 2.26 -3.58 -8.43
CA ASP A 64 3.62 -3.17 -8.10
C ASP A 64 3.63 -2.29 -6.85
N LYS A 65 4.60 -2.54 -5.95
CA LYS A 65 4.85 -1.72 -4.76
C LYS A 65 6.27 -1.18 -4.82
N ILE A 66 6.41 0.13 -4.95
CA ILE A 66 7.71 0.81 -4.94
C ILE A 66 7.89 1.50 -3.59
N VAL A 67 8.92 1.12 -2.83
CA VAL A 67 9.22 1.71 -1.52
C VAL A 67 10.04 2.97 -1.71
N LEU A 68 9.51 4.12 -1.29
CA LEU A 68 10.16 5.42 -1.40
C LEU A 68 10.98 5.76 -0.14
N ALA A 69 10.54 5.28 1.02
CA ALA A 69 11.25 5.43 2.28
C ALA A 69 10.79 4.36 3.27
N SER A 70 11.69 3.97 4.18
CA SER A 70 11.41 3.00 5.24
C SER A 70 12.23 3.40 6.46
N GLU A 71 11.57 3.49 7.62
CA GLU A 71 12.20 3.58 8.93
C GLU A 71 11.88 2.30 9.69
N ASP A 72 12.89 1.51 10.03
CA ASP A 72 12.69 0.18 10.61
C ASP A 72 12.25 0.22 12.08
N ASP A 73 12.59 1.31 12.78
CA ASP A 73 12.12 1.63 14.12
C ASP A 73 11.51 3.04 14.09
N PRO A 74 10.17 3.19 14.12
CA PRO A 74 9.20 2.19 14.61
C PRO A 74 8.63 1.23 13.54
N GLY A 75 9.04 1.31 12.27
CA GLY A 75 8.52 0.45 11.19
C GLY A 75 7.62 1.17 10.17
N VAL A 76 7.80 2.49 10.00
CA VAL A 76 7.04 3.33 9.07
C VAL A 76 7.55 3.14 7.64
N ARG A 77 6.65 3.17 6.66
CA ARG A 77 7.02 3.07 5.24
C ARG A 77 6.14 3.91 4.34
N VAL A 78 6.78 4.62 3.42
CA VAL A 78 6.12 5.35 2.32
C VAL A 78 6.35 4.59 1.02
N ARG A 79 5.29 4.33 0.26
CA ARG A 79 5.34 3.53 -0.97
C ARG A 79 4.36 4.02 -2.02
N LEU A 80 4.68 3.77 -3.28
CA LEU A 80 3.71 3.81 -4.38
C LEU A 80 3.12 2.43 -4.58
N HIS A 81 1.83 2.41 -4.86
CA HIS A 81 1.10 1.25 -5.38
C HIS A 81 0.72 1.55 -6.83
N VAL A 82 1.08 0.67 -7.75
CA VAL A 82 0.68 0.74 -9.17
C VAL A 82 -0.11 -0.52 -9.50
N PHE A 83 -1.42 -0.38 -9.63
CA PHE A 83 -2.33 -1.47 -9.91
C PHE A 83 -2.27 -1.85 -11.39
N LEU A 84 -2.14 -3.13 -11.70
CA LEU A 84 -2.05 -3.64 -13.06
C LEU A 84 -3.43 -4.11 -13.55
N PRO A 85 -3.64 -4.30 -14.87
CA PRO A 85 -4.82 -5.03 -15.34
C PRO A 85 -4.91 -6.41 -14.68
N GLY A 86 -6.10 -6.76 -14.20
CA GLY A 86 -6.31 -8.03 -13.48
C GLY A 86 -7.59 -8.01 -12.66
N TYR A 87 -7.84 -9.08 -11.90
CA TYR A 87 -9.02 -9.22 -11.05
C TYR A 87 -8.74 -8.77 -9.61
N PHE A 88 -9.67 -8.03 -8.98
CA PHE A 88 -9.44 -7.36 -7.69
C PHE A 88 -10.66 -7.28 -6.75
N ASP A 89 -11.46 -8.35 -6.61
CA ASP A 89 -12.35 -8.48 -5.43
C ASP A 89 -11.72 -9.45 -4.42
N ARG A 90 -10.64 -8.99 -3.79
CA ARG A 90 -9.91 -9.72 -2.76
C ARG A 90 -10.00 -9.03 -1.40
N PRO A 91 -11.04 -9.29 -0.58
CA PRO A 91 -11.13 -8.76 0.76
C PRO A 91 -9.93 -9.16 1.60
N HIS A 92 -9.39 -8.23 2.36
CA HIS A 92 -8.29 -8.47 3.28
C HIS A 92 -8.27 -7.42 4.39
N ASN A 93 -7.64 -7.76 5.50
CA ASN A 93 -7.19 -6.78 6.49
C ASN A 93 -5.68 -6.55 6.35
N HIS A 94 -5.14 -5.61 7.13
CA HIS A 94 -3.71 -5.30 7.11
C HIS A 94 -3.05 -5.71 8.43
N ARG A 95 -1.74 -5.88 8.36
CA ARG A 95 -0.88 -6.03 9.55
C ARG A 95 -0.58 -4.69 10.22
N TRP A 96 -0.94 -3.57 9.60
CA TRP A 96 -0.62 -2.21 10.01
C TRP A 96 -1.79 -1.29 9.69
N SER A 97 -1.97 -0.23 10.47
CA SER A 97 -2.80 0.91 10.07
C SER A 97 -2.09 1.66 8.94
N TYR A 98 -2.84 2.24 8.02
CA TYR A 98 -2.27 2.93 6.87
C TYR A 98 -3.18 4.02 6.36
N ALA A 99 -2.59 4.94 5.60
CA ALA A 99 -3.31 5.92 4.80
C ALA A 99 -2.88 5.83 3.33
N SER A 100 -3.79 6.19 2.44
CA SER A 100 -3.53 6.23 1.00
C SER A 100 -4.12 7.48 0.36
N LYS A 101 -3.44 7.98 -0.67
CA LYS A 101 -3.89 9.04 -1.56
C LYS A 101 -3.86 8.58 -3.01
N ILE A 102 -4.97 8.76 -3.73
CA ILE A 102 -5.05 8.41 -5.15
C ILE A 102 -4.40 9.51 -5.98
N LEU A 103 -3.42 9.15 -6.80
CA LEU A 103 -2.68 10.08 -7.67
C LEU A 103 -3.11 10.01 -9.13
N ARG A 104 -3.52 8.81 -9.58
CA ARG A 104 -4.00 8.55 -10.96
C ARG A 104 -5.01 7.42 -10.90
N GLY A 105 -6.02 7.47 -11.76
CA GLY A 105 -7.01 6.40 -11.88
C GLY A 105 -8.10 6.51 -10.82
N HIS A 106 -8.61 5.37 -10.37
CA HIS A 106 -9.82 5.34 -9.57
C HIS A 106 -9.98 4.00 -8.83
N TYR A 107 -10.49 4.04 -7.60
CA TYR A 107 -10.93 2.85 -6.87
C TYR A 107 -12.43 2.80 -6.71
N ARG A 108 -12.96 1.58 -6.82
CA ARG A 108 -14.20 1.21 -6.14
C ARG A 108 -13.86 0.46 -4.86
N HIS A 109 -14.15 1.07 -3.72
CA HIS A 109 -13.72 0.62 -2.40
C HIS A 109 -14.89 0.00 -1.62
N TYR A 110 -14.74 -1.26 -1.24
CA TYR A 110 -15.68 -2.03 -0.45
C TYR A 110 -15.18 -2.16 0.99
N LEU A 111 -16.00 -1.77 1.96
CA LEU A 111 -15.72 -1.91 3.38
C LEU A 111 -16.64 -2.97 3.98
N PHE A 112 -16.05 -3.95 4.64
CA PHE A 112 -16.76 -5.07 5.26
C PHE A 112 -16.83 -4.93 6.80
N GLY A 113 -16.19 -3.89 7.34
CA GLY A 113 -16.11 -3.62 8.77
C GLY A 113 -14.95 -4.33 9.44
N ASN A 114 -14.98 -4.31 10.77
CA ASN A 114 -14.03 -5.07 11.59
C ASN A 114 -14.53 -6.51 11.66
N ALA A 115 -13.76 -7.43 11.10
CA ALA A 115 -13.98 -8.86 11.31
C ALA A 115 -12.72 -9.45 11.92
N GLU A 116 -12.90 -10.21 12.99
CA GLU A 116 -11.94 -11.23 13.39
C GLU A 116 -11.96 -12.29 12.29
N LEU A 117 -11.00 -12.19 11.40
CA LEU A 117 -10.89 -13.10 10.26
C LEU A 117 -10.09 -14.31 10.68
N ASP A 118 -10.69 -15.49 10.50
CA ASP A 118 -9.98 -16.75 10.46
C ASP A 118 -10.22 -17.45 9.11
N GLU A 119 -9.56 -18.58 8.91
CA GLU A 119 -9.64 -19.36 7.67
C GLU A 119 -11.01 -20.01 7.41
N TRP A 120 -11.95 -19.94 8.37
CA TRP A 120 -13.33 -20.42 8.22
C TRP A 120 -14.28 -19.36 7.69
N VAL A 121 -13.80 -18.13 7.48
CA VAL A 121 -14.56 -17.09 6.80
C VAL A 121 -15.04 -17.60 5.44
N GLU A 122 -16.28 -17.26 5.07
CA GLU A 122 -16.82 -17.52 3.75
C GLU A 122 -16.76 -16.22 2.92
N PRO A 123 -15.74 -16.03 2.05
CA PRO A 123 -15.56 -14.77 1.32
C PRO A 123 -16.82 -14.28 0.59
N GLY A 124 -17.55 -15.20 -0.05
CA GLY A 124 -18.79 -14.88 -0.76
C GLY A 124 -19.91 -14.33 0.12
N LYS A 125 -19.88 -14.60 1.43
CA LYS A 125 -20.90 -14.18 2.41
C LYS A 125 -20.52 -12.95 3.22
N LEU A 126 -19.34 -12.36 3.01
CA LEU A 126 -18.94 -11.15 3.71
C LEU A 126 -19.92 -10.00 3.40
N PRO A 127 -20.56 -9.39 4.42
CA PRO A 127 -21.47 -8.29 4.20
C PRO A 127 -20.69 -7.04 3.82
N VAL A 128 -21.02 -6.48 2.66
CA VAL A 128 -20.52 -5.16 2.25
C VAL A 128 -21.29 -4.11 3.04
N LEU A 129 -20.64 -3.47 4.00
CA LEU A 129 -21.25 -2.47 4.88
C LEU A 129 -21.24 -1.08 4.23
N HIS A 130 -20.26 -0.79 3.38
CA HIS A 130 -20.15 0.47 2.65
C HIS A 130 -19.46 0.24 1.30
N VAL A 131 -19.96 0.90 0.25
CA VAL A 131 -19.29 1.01 -1.05
C VAL A 131 -19.12 2.47 -1.40
N ARG A 132 -17.91 2.86 -1.80
CA ARG A 132 -17.62 4.23 -2.22
C ARG A 132 -16.65 4.26 -3.40
N GLU A 133 -16.71 5.35 -4.14
CA GLU A 133 -15.79 5.65 -5.22
C GLU A 133 -14.69 6.58 -4.70
N GLU A 134 -13.42 6.24 -4.98
CA GLU A 134 -12.25 7.03 -4.61
C GLU A 134 -11.60 7.60 -5.87
N PRO A 135 -11.97 8.82 -6.30
CA PRO A 135 -11.33 9.48 -7.43
C PRO A 135 -9.92 9.97 -7.07
N VAL A 136 -9.19 10.42 -8.10
CA VAL A 136 -7.92 11.13 -7.94
C VAL A 136 -8.04 12.27 -6.92
N GLY A 137 -7.05 12.37 -6.05
CA GLY A 137 -6.99 13.37 -5.00
C GLY A 137 -7.57 12.90 -3.67
N THR A 138 -8.41 11.86 -3.64
CA THR A 138 -8.96 11.35 -2.39
C THR A 138 -7.87 10.77 -1.50
N THR A 139 -7.98 11.06 -0.21
CA THR A 139 -7.16 10.50 0.86
C THR A 139 -8.05 9.83 1.89
N TYR A 140 -7.67 8.62 2.32
CA TYR A 140 -8.32 7.88 3.40
C TYR A 140 -7.30 7.14 4.26
N ALA A 141 -7.68 6.83 5.50
CA ALA A 141 -6.95 5.93 6.37
C ALA A 141 -7.82 4.74 6.80
N LEU A 142 -7.20 3.58 6.97
CA LEU A 142 -7.83 2.38 7.52
C LEU A 142 -7.03 1.85 8.70
N HIS A 143 -7.76 1.56 9.77
CA HIS A 143 -7.23 0.82 10.91
C HIS A 143 -6.88 -0.61 10.48
N HIS A 144 -5.84 -1.21 11.06
CA HIS A 144 -5.37 -2.55 10.71
C HIS A 144 -6.43 -3.67 10.86
N SER A 145 -7.51 -3.42 11.63
CA SER A 145 -8.64 -4.35 11.78
C SER A 145 -9.67 -4.30 10.65
N MET A 146 -9.68 -3.22 9.86
CA MET A 146 -10.68 -3.03 8.81
C MET A 146 -10.47 -4.03 7.68
N VAL A 147 -11.50 -4.81 7.38
CA VAL A 147 -11.54 -5.65 6.19
C VAL A 147 -12.06 -4.82 5.03
N HIS A 148 -11.28 -4.77 3.96
CA HIS A 148 -11.66 -4.05 2.76
C HIS A 148 -11.21 -4.75 1.48
N ALA A 149 -11.84 -4.39 0.37
CA ALA A 149 -11.38 -4.73 -0.97
C ALA A 149 -11.38 -3.46 -1.82
N VAL A 150 -10.46 -3.38 -2.78
CA VAL A 150 -10.39 -2.30 -3.74
C VAL A 150 -10.37 -2.92 -5.13
N VAL A 151 -11.36 -2.56 -5.95
CA VAL A 151 -11.31 -2.80 -7.39
C VAL A 151 -10.74 -1.54 -8.03
N ALA A 152 -9.49 -1.60 -8.46
CA ALA A 152 -8.82 -0.48 -9.11
C ALA A 152 -9.06 -0.49 -10.62
N GLU A 153 -9.23 0.69 -11.21
CA GLU A 153 -9.05 0.84 -12.65
C GLU A 153 -7.60 0.43 -13.01
N PRO A 154 -7.36 -0.27 -14.13
CA PRO A 154 -6.01 -0.61 -14.54
C PRO A 154 -5.08 0.61 -14.58
N PHE A 155 -3.86 0.43 -14.07
CA PHE A 155 -2.83 1.47 -13.95
C PHE A 155 -3.17 2.57 -12.95
N THR A 156 -4.08 2.34 -12.01
CA THR A 156 -4.30 3.26 -10.89
C THR A 156 -3.05 3.35 -10.02
N VAL A 157 -2.69 4.57 -9.63
CA VAL A 157 -1.52 4.86 -8.80
C VAL A 157 -1.98 5.50 -7.50
N SER A 158 -1.54 4.94 -6.37
CA SER A 158 -1.71 5.58 -5.07
C SER A 158 -0.40 5.70 -4.31
N LEU A 159 -0.27 6.80 -3.56
CA LEU A 159 0.74 6.98 -2.55
C LEU A 159 0.19 6.41 -1.24
N VAL A 160 1.00 5.63 -0.53
CA VAL A 160 0.59 4.91 0.68
C VAL A 160 1.62 5.14 1.77
N VAL A 161 1.15 5.52 2.94
CA VAL A 161 1.93 5.50 4.19
C VAL A 161 1.38 4.39 5.05
N ARG A 162 2.26 3.53 5.57
CA ARG A 162 1.89 2.54 6.59
C ARG A 162 2.74 2.70 7.84
N GLY A 163 2.15 2.30 8.96
CA GLY A 163 2.82 2.23 10.25
C GLY A 163 3.50 0.89 10.55
N PRO A 164 3.88 0.72 11.83
CA PRO A 164 4.42 -0.52 12.38
C PRO A 164 3.47 -1.70 12.18
N ALA A 165 4.04 -2.90 12.05
CA ALA A 165 3.25 -4.12 12.03
C ALA A 165 2.79 -4.49 13.44
N VAL A 166 1.49 -4.67 13.62
CA VAL A 166 0.84 -5.11 14.88
C VAL A 166 0.32 -6.56 14.79
N LYS A 167 0.51 -7.21 13.64
CA LYS A 167 0.19 -8.63 13.39
C LYS A 167 1.35 -9.31 12.65
N ASP A 168 1.49 -10.61 12.81
CA ASP A 168 2.48 -11.40 12.04
C ASP A 168 1.96 -11.76 10.65
N LYS A 169 0.65 -11.96 10.53
CA LYS A 169 -0.03 -12.36 9.30
C LYS A 169 -1.37 -11.62 9.13
N PHE A 170 -1.89 -11.67 7.92
CA PHE A 170 -3.22 -11.18 7.57
C PHE A 170 -3.88 -12.15 6.60
N LEU A 171 -5.21 -12.15 6.59
CA LEU A 171 -5.97 -13.04 5.74
C LEU A 171 -6.31 -12.33 4.43
N VAL A 172 -6.01 -12.98 3.32
CA VAL A 172 -6.48 -12.59 2.00
C VAL A 172 -7.53 -13.58 1.56
N MET A 173 -8.61 -13.06 0.99
CA MET A 173 -9.73 -13.83 0.50
C MET A 173 -9.96 -13.52 -0.97
N ASP A 174 -10.55 -14.46 -1.71
CA ASP A 174 -11.05 -14.24 -3.06
C ASP A 174 -12.54 -14.56 -3.10
N ARG A 175 -13.37 -13.56 -3.40
CA ARG A 175 -14.84 -13.75 -3.40
C ARG A 175 -15.34 -14.50 -4.63
N HIS A 176 -14.54 -14.64 -5.68
CA HIS A 176 -14.88 -15.40 -6.87
C HIS A 176 -14.62 -16.89 -6.68
N THR A 177 -13.44 -17.24 -6.17
CA THR A 177 -13.07 -18.65 -5.91
C THR A 177 -13.55 -19.14 -4.54
N ASN A 178 -13.93 -18.21 -3.65
CA ASN A 178 -14.28 -18.46 -2.26
C ASN A 178 -13.13 -19.08 -1.44
N GLU A 179 -11.89 -18.84 -1.87
CA GLU A 179 -10.68 -19.26 -1.18
C GLU A 179 -10.22 -18.20 -0.17
N ALA A 180 -9.56 -18.65 0.89
CA ALA A 180 -8.92 -17.79 1.88
C ALA A 180 -7.54 -18.36 2.22
N TRP A 181 -6.54 -17.48 2.35
CA TRP A 181 -5.18 -17.87 2.69
C TRP A 181 -4.47 -16.82 3.53
N TRP A 182 -3.53 -17.27 4.36
CA TRP A 182 -2.70 -16.40 5.17
C TRP A 182 -1.56 -15.83 4.32
N GLN A 183 -1.37 -14.51 4.39
CA GLN A 183 -0.12 -13.86 4.00
C GLN A 183 0.66 -13.46 5.23
N TYR A 184 1.94 -13.82 5.23
CA TYR A 184 2.86 -13.62 6.33
C TYR A 184 3.71 -12.37 6.12
N GLY A 185 4.26 -11.87 7.21
CA GLY A 185 5.27 -10.83 7.14
C GLY A 185 6.63 -11.33 6.69
N ALA A 186 7.47 -10.40 6.23
CA ALA A 186 8.84 -10.68 5.80
C ALA A 186 9.70 -11.45 6.83
N LYS A 187 9.38 -11.40 8.13
CA LYS A 187 10.09 -12.17 9.17
C LYS A 187 9.78 -13.68 9.13
N ASP A 188 8.59 -14.05 8.65
CA ASP A 188 8.07 -15.42 8.67
C ASP A 188 7.87 -15.98 7.25
N GLU A 189 8.22 -15.20 6.23
CA GLU A 189 8.11 -15.57 4.83
C GLU A 189 9.39 -16.29 4.37
N SER A 190 9.25 -17.29 3.50
CA SER A 190 10.42 -18.01 2.99
C SER A 190 11.25 -17.13 2.06
N GLU A 191 12.55 -17.46 1.94
CA GLU A 191 13.43 -16.80 0.98
C GLU A 191 12.91 -16.95 -0.46
N GLU A 192 12.32 -18.09 -0.79
CA GLU A 192 11.74 -18.36 -2.11
C GLU A 192 10.58 -17.41 -2.42
N GLU A 193 9.63 -17.25 -1.49
CA GLU A 193 8.50 -16.33 -1.67
C GLU A 193 8.96 -14.88 -1.72
N THR A 194 9.95 -14.51 -0.90
CA THR A 194 10.57 -13.18 -0.94
C THR A 194 11.20 -12.90 -2.31
N GLN A 195 11.96 -13.84 -2.87
CA GLN A 195 12.59 -13.70 -4.17
C GLN A 195 11.57 -13.65 -5.32
N LYS A 196 10.50 -14.45 -5.25
CA LYS A 196 9.43 -14.49 -6.27
C LYS A 196 8.77 -13.14 -6.47
N LYS A 197 8.51 -12.43 -5.36
CA LYS A 197 7.86 -11.11 -5.41
C LYS A 197 8.84 -9.95 -5.50
N GLN A 198 10.14 -10.16 -5.34
CA GLN A 198 11.10 -9.07 -5.38
C GLN A 198 11.09 -8.41 -6.77
N MET A 199 10.90 -7.09 -6.79
CA MET A 199 10.86 -6.36 -8.05
C MET A 199 12.23 -6.38 -8.73
N SER A 200 12.28 -6.85 -9.97
CA SER A 200 13.50 -6.79 -10.78
C SER A 200 13.85 -5.36 -11.19
N ARG A 201 15.13 -5.09 -11.48
CA ARG A 201 15.56 -3.78 -12.01
C ARG A 201 14.87 -3.41 -13.33
N GLY A 202 14.63 -4.41 -14.19
CA GLY A 202 13.92 -4.20 -15.45
C GLY A 202 12.46 -3.79 -15.22
N ARG A 203 11.78 -4.47 -14.28
CA ARG A 203 10.41 -4.11 -13.90
C ARG A 203 10.34 -2.73 -13.26
N PHE A 204 11.27 -2.40 -12.38
CA PHE A 204 11.37 -1.07 -11.79
C PHE A 204 11.48 0.01 -12.87
N ALA A 205 12.40 -0.14 -13.83
CA ALA A 205 12.60 0.82 -14.91
C ALA A 205 11.35 0.97 -15.80
N GLU A 206 10.65 -0.13 -16.07
CA GLU A 206 9.39 -0.14 -16.81
C GLU A 206 8.31 0.67 -16.08
N VAL A 207 8.08 0.38 -14.80
CA VAL A 207 7.06 1.07 -13.98
C VAL A 207 7.39 2.55 -13.84
N THR A 208 8.65 2.91 -13.60
CA THR A 208 9.04 4.33 -13.55
C THR A 208 8.87 5.03 -14.89
N GLY A 209 9.14 4.34 -16.01
CA GLY A 209 8.90 4.88 -17.34
C GLY A 209 7.41 5.18 -17.60
N TRP A 210 6.52 4.31 -17.11
CA TRP A 210 5.08 4.58 -17.15
C TRP A 210 4.68 5.79 -16.32
N LEU A 211 5.21 5.93 -15.10
CA LEU A 211 4.92 7.05 -14.21
C LEU A 211 5.33 8.39 -14.85
N ASP A 212 6.46 8.42 -15.56
CA ASP A 212 6.94 9.57 -16.33
C ASP A 212 6.03 9.86 -17.54
N GLU A 213 5.67 8.83 -18.32
CA GLU A 213 4.77 8.98 -19.47
C GLU A 213 3.41 9.54 -19.07
N TRP A 214 2.85 9.05 -17.95
CA TRP A 214 1.57 9.48 -17.42
C TRP A 214 1.63 10.82 -16.69
N LYS A 215 2.83 11.38 -16.48
CA LYS A 215 3.06 12.64 -15.75
C LYS A 215 2.40 12.63 -14.37
N VAL A 216 2.53 11.53 -13.65
CA VAL A 216 2.01 11.41 -12.27
C VAL A 216 2.74 12.37 -11.33
N PHE A 217 4.02 12.65 -11.61
CA PHE A 217 4.88 13.56 -10.87
C PHE A 217 5.52 14.60 -11.77
#